data_AF-A0A831KNS8-F1
#
_entry.id   AF-A0A831KNS8-F1
#
_cell.length_a   1.000
_cell.length_b   1.000
_cell.length_c   1.000
_cell.angle_alpha   90.00
_cell.angle_beta   90.00
_cell.angle_gamma   90.00
#
_symmetry.space_group_name_H-M   'P 1'
#
loop_
_entity.id
_entity.type
_entity.pdbx_description
1 polymer ?
#
loop_
_entity_poly.entity_id
_entity_poly.type
_entity_poly.pdbx_seq_one_letter_code
_entity_poly.pdbx_strand_id
1 'polypeptide(L)' 'MSGREPITLSGWVLDEESTVGLGELCRAACVSAELLLDMVQEGLLEPQGGESPADWRFPAT' A
#
# COMPACT_ATOMS: atom_id res chain seq x y z
N MET A 1 -32.68 16.70 -27.69
CA MET A 1 -32.24 15.51 -26.92
C MET A 1 -30.74 15.69 -26.71
N SER A 2 -30.31 16.30 -25.61
CA SER A 2 -28.88 16.58 -25.38
C SER A 2 -28.26 15.35 -24.70
N GLY A 3 -27.53 14.54 -25.47
CA GLY A 3 -26.81 13.39 -24.94
C GLY A 3 -25.69 13.89 -24.02
N ARG A 4 -25.75 13.54 -22.74
CA ARG A 4 -24.65 13.81 -21.80
C ARG A 4 -23.60 12.72 -22.01
N GLU A 5 -22.42 13.11 -22.49
CA GLU A 5 -21.30 12.18 -22.66
C GLU A 5 -20.90 11.60 -21.29
N PRO A 6 -20.67 10.28 -21.19
CA PRO A 6 -20.34 9.65 -19.93
C PRO A 6 -18.93 10.07 -19.49
N ILE A 7 -18.82 10.60 -18.27
CA ILE A 7 -17.54 10.89 -17.63
C ILE A 7 -16.88 9.54 -17.33
N THR A 8 -15.77 9.25 -17.99
CA THR A 8 -14.99 8.03 -17.77
C THR A 8 -13.95 8.30 -16.70
N LEU A 9 -14.09 7.65 -15.55
CA LEU A 9 -13.10 7.66 -14.48
C LEU A 9 -12.20 6.44 -14.62
N SER A 10 -10.90 6.63 -14.45
CA SER A 10 -9.90 5.57 -14.44
C SER A 10 -9.30 5.48 -13.04
N GLY A 11 -9.26 4.28 -12.48
CA GLY A 11 -8.70 4.00 -11.16
C GLY A 11 -8.37 2.51 -11.04
N TRP A 12 -7.62 2.14 -10.03
CA TRP A 12 -7.32 0.73 -9.73
C TRP A 12 -8.34 0.23 -8.71
N VAL A 13 -8.96 -0.91 -9.00
CA VAL A 13 -9.76 -1.63 -8.00
C VAL A 13 -8.79 -2.34 -7.08
N LEU A 14 -8.68 -1.85 -5.86
CA LEU A 14 -7.86 -2.46 -4.83
C LEU A 14 -8.70 -3.55 -4.16
N ASP A 15 -8.26 -4.82 -4.27
CA ASP A 15 -8.90 -5.92 -3.54
C ASP A 15 -8.65 -5.71 -2.03
N GLU A 16 -9.65 -5.95 -1.19
CA GLU A 16 -9.57 -5.72 0.27
C GLU A 16 -8.55 -6.65 0.95
N GLU A 17 -8.14 -7.74 0.29
CA GLU A 17 -7.00 -8.59 0.67
C GLU A 17 -5.66 -8.22 -0.03
N SER A 18 -5.62 -7.11 -0.77
CA SER A 18 -4.38 -6.70 -1.43
C SER A 18 -3.33 -6.37 -0.39
N THR A 19 -2.21 -7.09 -0.45
CA THR A 19 -1.02 -6.74 0.33
C THR A 19 0.09 -6.23 -0.56
N VAL A 20 0.87 -5.29 -0.02
CA VAL A 20 2.00 -4.68 -0.68
C VAL A 20 3.29 -4.97 0.07
N GLY A 21 4.40 -5.10 -0.65
CA GLY A 21 5.71 -5.21 -0.03
C GLY A 21 6.21 -3.87 0.52
N LEU A 22 7.27 -3.90 1.34
CA LEU A 22 7.89 -2.70 1.92
C LEU A 22 8.23 -1.62 0.87
N GLY A 23 8.81 -2.04 -0.25
CA GLY A 23 9.18 -1.10 -1.32
C GLY A 23 7.98 -0.47 -2.04
N GLU A 24 6.85 -1.18 -2.12
CA GLU A 24 5.61 -0.65 -2.68
C GLU A 24 4.98 0.35 -1.71
N LEU A 25 4.97 0.04 -0.41
CA LEU A 25 4.51 0.95 0.63
C LEU A 25 5.34 2.24 0.67
N CYS A 26 6.67 2.15 0.55
CA CYS A 26 7.54 3.34 0.45
C CYS A 26 7.10 4.26 -0.69
N ARG A 27 6.81 3.69 -1.87
CA ARG A 27 6.40 4.46 -3.05
C ARG A 27 5.00 5.04 -2.89
N ALA A 28 4.07 4.29 -2.32
CA ALA A 28 2.69 4.73 -2.14
C ALA A 28 2.58 5.86 -1.11
N ALA A 29 3.33 5.76 0.00
CA ALA A 29 3.32 6.75 1.07
C ALA A 29 4.37 7.87 0.91
N CYS A 30 5.23 7.81 -0.12
CA CYS A 30 6.34 8.75 -0.36
C CYS A 30 7.29 8.89 0.86
N VAL A 31 7.56 7.78 1.55
CA VAL A 31 8.45 7.72 2.73
C VAL A 31 9.66 6.82 2.44
N SER A 32 10.73 6.98 3.23
CA SER A 32 11.91 6.12 3.13
C SER A 32 11.68 4.76 3.78
N ALA A 33 12.49 3.78 3.38
CA ALA A 33 12.46 2.45 3.99
C ALA A 33 12.91 2.50 5.44
N GLU A 34 13.88 3.35 5.80
CA GLU A 34 14.33 3.48 7.19
C GLU A 34 13.18 3.90 8.12
N LEU A 35 12.36 4.87 7.72
CA LEU A 35 11.23 5.31 8.55
C LEU A 35 10.21 4.18 8.76
N LEU A 36 9.87 3.42 7.71
CA LEU A 36 8.94 2.29 7.85
C LEU A 36 9.53 1.17 8.73
N LEU A 37 10.84 0.92 8.64
CA LEU A 37 11.52 -0.05 9.49
C LEU A 37 11.46 0.37 10.96
N ASP A 38 11.74 1.63 11.26
CA ASP A 38 11.64 2.19 12.60
C ASP A 38 10.21 2.07 13.13
N MET A 39 9.20 2.39 12.31
CA MET A 39 7.79 2.24 12.69
C MET A 39 7.43 0.78 13.02
N VAL A 40 7.98 -0.21 12.33
CA VAL A 40 7.78 -1.62 12.67
C VAL A 40 8.48 -1.99 13.98
N GLN A 41 9.71 -1.52 14.19
CA GLN A 41 10.45 -1.76 15.45
C GLN A 41 9.74 -1.15 16.67
N GLU A 42 9.18 0.05 16.51
CA GLU A 42 8.41 0.73 17.55
C GLU A 42 6.98 0.17 17.71
N GLY A 43 6.59 -0.82 16.90
CA GLY A 43 5.26 -1.47 16.95
C GLY A 43 4.12 -0.60 16.41
N LEU A 44 4.42 0.47 15.66
CA LEU A 44 3.44 1.34 15.00
C LEU A 44 2.90 0.72 13.70
N LEU A 45 3.69 -0.14 13.07
CA LEU A 45 3.30 -0.91 11.89
C LEU A 45 3.53 -2.39 12.16
N GLU A 46 2.53 -3.22 11.86
CA GLU A 46 2.62 -4.67 11.97
C GLU A 46 2.54 -5.29 10.56
N PRO A 47 3.67 -5.78 10.00
CA PRO A 47 3.65 -6.51 8.75
C PRO A 47 3.04 -7.89 8.93
N GLN A 48 2.30 -8.32 7.92
CA GLN A 48 1.89 -9.71 7.75
C GLN A 48 3.02 -10.49 7.08
N GLY A 49 3.30 -11.70 7.59
CA GLY A 49 4.28 -12.62 7.02
C GLY A 49 5.75 -12.31 7.35
N GLY A 50 6.55 -13.38 7.44
CA GLY A 50 8.01 -13.36 7.50
C GLY A 50 8.68 -12.69 8.71
N GLU A 51 9.91 -13.10 9.02
CA GLU A 51 10.73 -12.46 10.07
C GLU A 51 11.60 -11.33 9.51
N SER A 52 11.59 -11.12 8.17
CA SER A 52 12.51 -10.21 7.48
C SER A 52 11.78 -9.16 6.63
N PRO A 53 12.35 -7.95 6.46
CA PRO A 53 11.76 -6.88 5.63
C PRO A 53 11.45 -7.26 4.18
N ALA A 54 12.14 -8.26 3.62
CA ALA A 54 11.89 -8.72 2.26
C ALA A 54 10.56 -9.50 2.12
N ASP A 55 10.14 -10.14 3.21
CA ASP A 55 8.97 -11.01 3.27
C ASP A 55 7.72 -10.29 3.77
N TRP A 56 7.91 -9.10 4.37
CA TRP A 56 6.82 -8.30 4.92
C TRP A 56 5.77 -7.94 3.88
N ARG A 57 4.52 -8.02 4.32
CA ARG A 57 3.33 -7.64 3.57
C ARG A 57 2.48 -6.71 4.40
N PHE A 58 2.08 -5.58 3.83
CA PHE A 58 1.25 -4.59 4.48
C PHE A 58 -0.11 -4.54 3.79
N PRO A 59 -1.21 -4.34 4.52
CA PRO A 59 -2.50 -4.06 3.91
C PRO A 59 -2.39 -2.85 2.97
N ALA A 60 -2.95 -2.95 1.77
CA ALA A 60 -2.94 -1.84 0.82
C ALA A 60 -4.07 -0.81 1.08
N THR A 61 -4.87 -1.02 2.11
CA THR A 61 -6.13 -0.32 2.46
C THR A 61 -5.93 1.01 3.16
#